data_AF-A0AAQ4DHD9-F1
#
_entry.id   AF-A0AAQ4DHD9-F1
#
_cell.length_a   1.000
_cell.length_b   1.000
_cell.length_c   1.000
_cell.angle_alpha   90.00
_cell.angle_beta   90.00
_cell.angle_gamma   90.00
#
_symmetry.space_group_name_H-M   'P 1'
#
loop_
_entity.id
_entity.type
_entity.pdbx_description
1 polymer ?
#
loop_
_entity_poly.entity_id
_entity_poly.type
_entity_poly.pdbx_seq_one_letter_code
_entity_poly.pdbx_strand_id
1 'polypeptide(L)'
;MNVGTAYAVFNHAVASALWLLVEQGKMDEEALTTAWFVDQVFKWFSLMASQTPTVALSDLCPEKGKEAVTFLTDFMEVFRNLCITDKGRTNAAWKPVQAGITTTTALN
;
A
#
# COMPACT_ATOMS: atom_id res chain seq x y z
N MET A 1 11.50 15.08 8.60
CA MET A 1 10.55 14.20 7.89
C MET A 1 9.33 13.99 8.78
N ASN A 2 8.14 14.34 8.31
CA ASN A 2 6.89 14.19 9.08
C ASN A 2 6.10 12.97 8.58
N VAL A 3 6.26 11.83 9.27
CA VAL A 3 5.53 10.59 8.95
C VAL A 3 4.03 10.74 9.20
N GLY A 4 3.63 11.55 10.18
CA GLY A 4 2.23 11.80 10.50
C GLY A 4 1.47 12.43 9.33
N THR A 5 2.10 13.36 8.59
CA THR A 5 1.50 13.92 7.37
C THR A 5 1.31 12.87 6.27
N ALA A 6 2.31 12.00 6.07
CA ALA A 6 2.19 10.92 5.10
C ALA A 6 1.08 9.93 5.49
N TYR A 7 0.97 9.58 6.77
CA TYR A 7 -0.09 8.72 7.29
C TYR A 7 -1.49 9.33 7.13
N ALA A 8 -1.62 10.65 7.31
CA ALA A 8 -2.89 11.34 7.09
C ALA A 8 -3.36 11.27 5.63
N VAL A 9 -2.43 11.25 4.67
CA VAL A 9 -2.73 11.10 3.24
C VAL A 9 -2.98 9.63 2.89
N PHE A 10 -2.10 8.73 3.29
CA PHE A 10 -2.20 7.28 3.05
C PHE A 10 -3.06 6.62 4.12
N ASN A 11 -4.33 7.01 4.18
CA ASN A 11 -5.30 6.53 5.17
C ASN A 11 -6.50 5.88 4.48
N HIS A 12 -7.05 4.83 5.09
CA HIS A 12 -8.28 4.18 4.63
C HIS A 12 -9.43 5.18 4.42
N ALA A 13 -9.61 6.14 5.33
CA ALA A 13 -10.67 7.15 5.21
C ALA A 13 -10.52 8.02 3.96
N VAL A 14 -9.27 8.32 3.55
CA VAL A 14 -8.98 9.07 2.31
C VAL A 14 -9.33 8.23 1.10
N ALA A 15 -8.97 6.94 1.08
CA ALA A 15 -9.36 6.02 0.01
C ALA A 15 -10.88 5.92 -0.13
N SER A 16 -11.61 5.72 0.97
CA SER A 16 -13.08 5.65 0.95
C SER A 16 -13.72 6.95 0.48
N ALA A 17 -13.17 8.11 0.88
CA ALA A 17 -13.67 9.41 0.41
C ALA A 17 -13.47 9.58 -1.10
N LEU A 18 -12.32 9.20 -1.65
CA LEU A 18 -12.08 9.23 -3.10
C LEU A 18 -13.09 8.34 -3.83
N TRP A 19 -13.30 7.11 -3.35
CA TRP A 19 -14.27 6.18 -3.93
C TRP A 19 -15.69 6.76 -3.94
N LEU A 20 -16.13 7.32 -2.80
CA LEU A 20 -17.44 7.98 -2.68
C LEU A 20 -17.59 9.18 -3.62
N LEU A 21 -16.53 9.98 -3.81
CA LEU A 21 -16.58 11.12 -4.72
C LEU A 21 -16.73 10.69 -6.19
N VAL A 22 -16.09 9.58 -6.58
CA VAL A 22 -16.29 8.99 -7.91
C VAL A 22 -17.72 8.49 -8.07
N GLU A 23 -18.26 7.74 -7.09
CA GLU A 23 -19.66 7.28 -7.14
C GLU A 23 -20.67 8.42 -7.24
N GLN A 24 -20.38 9.55 -6.60
CA GLN A 24 -21.22 10.75 -6.66
C GLN A 24 -21.06 11.55 -7.96
N GLY A 25 -20.23 11.10 -8.91
CA GLY A 25 -19.92 11.81 -10.14
C GLY A 25 -19.17 13.14 -9.91
N LYS A 26 -18.49 13.28 -8.76
CA LYS A 26 -17.72 14.48 -8.39
C LYS A 26 -16.24 14.37 -8.73
N MET A 27 -15.80 13.21 -9.21
CA MET A 27 -14.42 12.93 -9.59
C MET A 27 -14.38 11.88 -10.69
N ASP A 28 -13.35 11.93 -11.53
CA ASP A 28 -13.17 10.99 -12.65
C ASP A 28 -12.86 9.58 -12.16
N GLU A 29 -13.22 8.56 -12.96
CA GLU A 29 -13.01 7.14 -12.63
C GLU A 29 -11.53 6.78 -12.38
N GLU A 30 -10.59 7.51 -12.98
CA GLU A 30 -9.15 7.32 -12.73
C GLU A 30 -8.79 7.46 -11.24
N ALA A 31 -9.56 8.23 -10.48
CA ALA A 31 -9.38 8.37 -9.04
C ALA A 31 -9.64 7.07 -8.25
N LEU A 32 -10.36 6.09 -8.81
CA LEU A 32 -10.54 4.77 -8.21
C LEU A 32 -9.20 4.03 -8.09
N THR A 33 -8.32 4.17 -9.09
CA THR A 33 -6.97 3.58 -9.03
C THR A 33 -6.15 4.21 -7.91
N THR A 34 -6.30 5.52 -7.72
CA THR A 34 -5.66 6.24 -6.61
C THR A 34 -6.22 5.80 -5.26
N ALA A 35 -7.55 5.69 -5.14
CA ALA A 35 -8.21 5.21 -3.93
C ALA A 35 -7.74 3.80 -3.56
N TRP A 36 -7.70 2.89 -4.53
CA TRP A 36 -7.18 1.54 -4.34
C TRP A 36 -5.72 1.55 -3.88
N PHE A 37 -4.84 2.31 -4.53
CA PHE A 37 -3.42 2.37 -4.16
C PHE A 37 -3.23 2.92 -2.73
N VAL A 38 -3.95 3.99 -2.37
CA VAL A 38 -3.94 4.57 -1.02
C VAL A 38 -4.33 3.53 0.02
N ASP A 39 -5.37 2.74 -0.25
CA ASP A 39 -5.84 1.68 0.65
C ASP A 39 -4.82 0.54 0.77
N GLN A 40 -4.18 0.13 -0.34
CA GLN A 40 -3.11 -0.87 -0.32
C GLN A 40 -1.93 -0.42 0.57
N VAL A 41 -1.48 0.83 0.41
CA VAL A 41 -0.38 1.38 1.21
C VAL A 41 -0.75 1.46 2.69
N PHE A 42 -1.98 1.88 3.02
CA PHE A 42 -2.47 1.92 4.40
C PHE A 42 -2.47 0.53 5.04
N LYS A 43 -2.99 -0.47 4.33
CA LYS A 43 -3.03 -1.86 4.82
C LYS A 43 -1.64 -2.45 5.00
N TRP A 44 -0.73 -2.23 4.05
CA TRP A 44 0.68 -2.64 4.20
C TRP A 44 1.34 -1.98 5.40
N PHE A 45 1.22 -0.65 5.54
CA PHE A 45 1.81 0.06 6.66
C PHE A 45 1.25 -0.43 8.00
N SER A 46 -0.07 -0.69 8.08
CA SER A 46 -0.72 -1.20 9.29
C SER A 46 -0.22 -2.58 9.70
N LEU A 47 0.04 -3.47 8.72
CA LEU A 47 0.61 -4.79 8.98
C LEU A 47 2.08 -4.69 9.41
N MET A 48 2.88 -3.91 8.70
CA MET A 48 4.32 -3.78 8.98
C MET A 48 4.64 -2.99 10.26
N ALA A 49 3.76 -2.07 10.66
CA ALA A 49 3.91 -1.29 11.89
C ALA A 49 3.16 -1.89 13.09
N SER A 50 2.47 -3.02 12.92
CA SER A 50 1.72 -3.66 14.00
C SER A 50 2.66 -4.12 15.12
N GLN A 51 2.44 -3.58 16.32
CA GLN A 51 3.12 -4.02 17.55
C GLN A 51 2.26 -5.01 18.37
N THR A 52 1.07 -5.37 17.88
CA THR A 52 0.09 -6.17 18.62
C THR A 52 0.08 -7.62 18.13
N PRO A 53 0.17 -8.62 19.02
CA PRO A 53 0.19 -10.04 18.64
C PRO A 53 -1.09 -10.56 17.96
N THR A 54 -2.16 -9.77 17.94
CA THR A 54 -3.46 -10.13 17.33
C THR A 54 -3.56 -9.74 15.84
N VAL A 55 -2.64 -8.88 15.37
CA VAL A 55 -2.58 -8.37 13.98
C VAL A 55 -1.27 -8.79 13.31
N ALA A 56 -0.21 -9.00 14.09
CA ALA A 56 1.02 -9.64 13.63
C ALA A 56 0.76 -11.11 13.26
N LEU A 57 1.62 -11.66 12.39
CA LEU A 57 1.72 -13.07 11.95
C LEU A 57 1.83 -14.04 13.13
N SER A 58 0.74 -14.17 13.87
CA SER A 58 0.67 -14.84 15.15
C SER A 58 -0.04 -16.15 14.97
N ASP A 59 0.54 -17.22 15.51
CA ASP A 59 -0.04 -18.56 15.53
C ASP A 59 -1.39 -18.62 16.29
N LEU A 60 -1.78 -17.53 16.97
CA LEU A 60 -3.10 -17.38 17.60
C LEU A 60 -4.25 -17.41 16.59
N CYS A 61 -4.01 -17.02 15.33
CA CYS A 61 -5.02 -17.07 14.27
C CYS A 61 -4.36 -17.35 12.91
N PRO A 62 -4.08 -18.64 12.59
CA PRO A 62 -3.28 -19.01 11.42
C PRO A 62 -3.90 -18.57 10.09
N GLU A 63 -5.23 -18.49 10.00
CA GLU A 63 -5.91 -18.01 8.79
C GLU A 63 -5.65 -16.52 8.53
N LYS A 64 -5.70 -15.67 9.57
CA LYS A 64 -5.32 -14.25 9.44
C LYS A 64 -3.84 -14.08 9.09
N GLY A 65 -2.99 -14.97 9.60
CA GLY A 65 -1.58 -15.03 9.23
C GLY A 65 -1.41 -15.28 7.72
N LYS A 66 -2.08 -16.30 7.18
CA LYS A 66 -2.04 -16.60 5.73
C LYS A 66 -2.56 -15.45 4.89
N GLU A 67 -3.69 -14.84 5.26
CA GLU A 67 -4.24 -13.68 4.56
C GLU A 67 -3.25 -12.50 4.53
N ALA A 68 -2.56 -12.25 5.65
CA ALA A 68 -1.54 -11.21 5.72
C ALA A 68 -0.34 -11.56 4.82
N VAL A 69 0.15 -12.80 4.81
CA VAL A 69 1.23 -13.25 3.92
C VAL A 69 0.86 -13.09 2.45
N THR A 70 -0.34 -13.53 2.06
CA THR A 70 -0.85 -13.38 0.69
C THR A 70 -0.89 -11.91 0.31
N PHE A 71 -1.50 -11.06 1.14
CA PHE A 71 -1.56 -9.64 0.88
C PHE A 71 -0.18 -8.98 0.74
N LEU A 72 0.77 -9.32 1.62
CA LEU A 72 2.12 -8.77 1.58
C LEU A 72 2.87 -9.19 0.31
N THR A 73 2.66 -10.43 -0.14
CA THR A 73 3.21 -10.95 -1.40
C THR A 73 2.64 -10.19 -2.60
N ASP A 74 1.32 -10.00 -2.64
CA ASP A 74 0.65 -9.25 -3.71
C ASP A 74 1.12 -7.79 -3.72
N PHE A 75 1.27 -7.17 -2.55
CA PHE A 75 1.77 -5.80 -2.42
C PHE A 75 3.22 -5.65 -2.93
N MET A 76 4.07 -6.64 -2.71
CA MET A 76 5.41 -6.67 -3.30
C MET A 76 5.35 -6.68 -4.82
N GLU A 77 4.46 -7.48 -5.42
CA GLU A 77 4.27 -7.54 -6.86
C GLU A 77 3.79 -6.19 -7.43
N VAL A 78 2.92 -5.47 -6.72
CA VAL A 78 2.52 -4.11 -7.12
C VAL A 78 3.74 -3.19 -7.23
N PHE A 79 4.62 -3.17 -6.22
CA PHE A 79 5.80 -2.31 -6.23
C PHE A 79 6.90 -2.78 -7.18
N ARG A 80 6.97 -4.07 -7.50
CA ARG A 80 7.86 -4.61 -8.54
C ARG A 80 7.44 -4.17 -9.94
N ASN A 81 6.14 -4.12 -10.19
CA ASN A 81 5.59 -3.76 -11.49
C ASN A 81 5.30 -2.26 -11.64
N LEU A 82 5.40 -1.48 -10.56
CA LEU A 82 5.21 -0.03 -10.58
C LEU A 82 6.26 0.64 -11.48
N CYS A 83 5.78 1.41 -12.46
CA CYS A 83 6.64 2.21 -13.32
C CYS A 83 6.84 3.61 -12.69
N ILE A 84 8.08 3.93 -12.29
CA ILE A 84 8.44 5.27 -11.84
C ILE A 84 9.39 5.90 -12.86
N THR A 85 8.97 7.01 -13.46
CA THR A 85 9.76 7.80 -14.41
C THR A 85 10.23 9.10 -13.77
N ASP A 86 11.44 9.54 -14.10
CA ASP A 86 11.92 10.86 -13.72
C ASP A 86 11.44 11.90 -14.74
N LYS A 87 11.20 13.14 -14.29
CA LYS A 87 10.95 14.25 -15.20
C LYS A 87 12.10 14.36 -16.22
N GLY A 88 11.77 14.26 -17.51
CA GLY A 88 12.73 14.33 -18.60
C GLY A 88 13.41 13.00 -18.99
N ARG A 89 13.04 11.88 -18.34
CA ARG A 89 13.46 10.54 -18.77
C ARG A 89 12.26 9.78 -19.33
N THR A 90 12.45 9.14 -20.48
CA THR A 90 11.43 8.33 -21.16
C THR A 90 11.34 6.90 -20.61
N ASN A 91 12.42 6.41 -19.99
CA ASN A 91 12.49 5.04 -19.51
C ASN A 91 12.13 4.96 -18.02
N ALA A 92 11.37 3.93 -17.66
CA ALA A 92 11.14 3.52 -16.29
C ALA A 92 12.48 3.26 -15.59
N ALA A 93 12.62 3.69 -14.34
CA ALA A 93 13.81 3.43 -13.54
C ALA A 93 13.41 2.77 -12.22
N TRP A 94 14.11 1.69 -11.87
CA TRP A 94 13.97 1.07 -10.55
C TRP A 94 14.42 2.05 -9.46
N LYS A 95 13.53 2.36 -8.52
CA LYS A 95 13.78 3.33 -7.44
C LYS A 95 14.09 2.66 -6.12
N PRO A 96 14.87 3.32 -5.24
CA PRO A 96 15.16 2.80 -3.90
C PRO A 96 13.92 2.42 -3.07
N VAL A 97 12.79 3.12 -3.26
CA VAL A 97 11.53 2.78 -2.58
C VAL A 97 11.01 1.40 -2.95
N GLN A 98 11.18 0.97 -4.21
CA GLN A 98 10.76 -0.36 -4.68
C GLN A 98 11.64 -1.45 -4.05
N ALA A 99 12.95 -1.21 -3.99
CA ALA A 99 13.88 -2.09 -3.27
C ALA A 99 13.52 -2.18 -1.78
N GLY A 100 13.31 -1.04 -1.12
CA GLY A 100 12.98 -0.98 0.30
C GLY A 100 11.71 -1.75 0.66
N ILE A 101 10.64 -1.58 -0.12
CA ILE A 101 9.39 -2.33 0.08
C ILE A 101 9.59 -3.81 -0.15
N THR A 102 10.29 -4.21 -1.21
CA THR A 102 10.56 -5.62 -1.51
C THR A 102 11.35 -6.29 -0.41
N THR A 103 12.40 -5.65 0.10
CA THR A 103 13.26 -6.21 1.15
C THR A 103 12.58 -6.23 2.52
N THR A 104 11.84 -5.17 2.88
CA THR A 104 11.16 -5.08 4.19
C THR A 104 9.99 -6.05 4.29
N THR A 105 9.36 -6.35 3.15
CA THR A 105 8.19 -7.24 3.07
C THR A 105 8.58 -8.70 2.82
N ALA A 106 9.83 -8.98 2.42
CA ALA A 106 10.30 -10.34 2.23
C ALA A 106 10.23 -11.12 3.55
N LEU A 107 9.30 -12.07 3.61
CA LEU A 107 9.16 -13.00 4.72
C LEU A 107 10.27 -14.05 4.58
N ASN A 108 11.25 -14.02 5.48
CA ASN A 108 12.25 -15.08 5.62
C ASN A 108 11.71 -16.20 6.51
#